data_AF-A0A841PFE0-F1
#
_entry.id   AF-A0A841PFE0-F1
#
_cell.length_a   1.000
_cell.length_b   1.000
_cell.length_c   1.000
_cell.angle_alpha   90.00
_cell.angle_beta   90.00
_cell.angle_gamma   90.00
#
_symmetry.space_group_name_H-M   'P 1'
#
loop_
_entity.id
_entity.type
_entity.pdbx_description
1 polymer ?
#
loop_
_entity_poly.entity_id
_entity_poly.type
_entity_poly.pdbx_seq_one_letter_code
_entity_poly.pdbx_strand_id
1 'polypeptide(L)'
;MQSVILRVAVLGWAGLSLLLALHWFVELGMVGFPDGYVTPFARATGPLLHTLATACLMQGVYFLYRGLFGKGLGLLGLGLQILIAAVLTVAPVLIVRNCPHSQTCSSAYEALTNTMMDDGAGG
;
A
#
# COMPACT_ATOMS: atom_id res chain seq x y z
N MET A 1 -19.75 20.26 -15.92
CA MET A 1 -18.29 20.33 -15.65
C MET A 1 -17.89 19.52 -14.42
N GLN A 2 -18.57 19.70 -13.27
CA GLN A 2 -18.27 18.99 -12.01
C GLN A 2 -18.24 17.45 -12.13
N SER A 3 -19.13 16.84 -12.92
CA SER A 3 -19.15 15.38 -13.15
C SER A 3 -17.97 14.85 -13.95
N VAL A 4 -17.39 15.66 -14.85
CA VAL A 4 -16.24 15.28 -15.68
C VAL A 4 -14.96 15.33 -14.87
N ILE A 5 -14.76 16.42 -14.11
CA ILE A 5 -13.60 16.58 -13.21
C ILE A 5 -13.56 15.43 -12.20
N LEU A 6 -14.71 15.08 -11.61
CA LEU A 6 -14.77 13.99 -10.65
C LEU A 6 -14.45 12.63 -11.27
N ARG A 7 -14.92 12.37 -12.50
CA ARG A 7 -14.56 11.14 -13.24
C ARG A 7 -13.06 11.06 -13.51
N VAL A 8 -12.45 12.16 -13.95
CA VAL A 8 -11.00 12.22 -14.17
C VAL A 8 -10.24 11.97 -12.86
N ALA A 9 -10.69 12.57 -11.75
CA ALA A 9 -10.07 12.36 -10.44
C ALA A 9 -10.19 10.89 -9.97
N VAL A 10 -11.36 10.27 -10.13
CA VAL A 10 -11.58 8.86 -9.77
C VAL A 10 -10.73 7.92 -10.64
N LEU A 11 -10.65 8.18 -11.94
CA LEU A 11 -9.81 7.41 -12.86
C LEU A 11 -8.32 7.61 -12.56
N GLY A 12 -7.90 8.83 -12.22
CA GLY A 12 -6.55 9.12 -11.78
C GLY A 12 -6.19 8.37 -10.50
N TRP A 13 -7.08 8.37 -9.50
CA TRP A 13 -6.90 7.61 -8.28
C TRP A 13 -6.86 6.09 -8.52
N ALA A 14 -7.72 5.59 -9.39
CA ALA A 14 -7.73 4.18 -9.79
C ALA A 14 -6.40 3.79 -10.45
N GLY A 15 -5.92 4.58 -11.41
CA GLY A 15 -4.64 4.37 -12.07
C GLY A 15 -3.47 4.41 -11.07
N LEU A 16 -3.45 5.39 -10.18
CA LEU A 16 -2.43 5.50 -9.14
C LEU A 16 -2.45 4.29 -8.19
N SER A 17 -3.63 3.85 -7.75
CA SER A 17 -3.77 2.67 -6.88
C SER A 17 -3.27 1.40 -7.56
N LEU A 18 -3.56 1.22 -8.85
CA LEU A 18 -3.08 0.08 -9.63
C LEU A 18 -1.56 0.10 -9.81
N LEU A 19 -0.99 1.27 -10.11
CA LEU A 19 0.47 1.44 -10.25
C LEU A 19 1.20 1.19 -8.93
N LEU A 20 0.67 1.71 -7.81
CA LEU A 20 1.21 1.47 -6.48
C LEU A 20 1.15 -0.01 -6.11
N ALA A 21 0.01 -0.67 -6.34
CA ALA A 21 -0.12 -2.09 -6.09
C ALA A 21 0.89 -2.90 -6.92
N LEU A 22 1.01 -2.62 -8.21
CA LEU A 22 1.99 -3.28 -9.08
C LEU A 22 3.42 -3.08 -8.58
N HIS A 23 3.79 -1.84 -8.26
CA HIS A 23 5.11 -1.52 -7.73
C HIS A 23 5.39 -2.28 -6.42
N TRP A 24 4.43 -2.34 -5.50
CA TRP A 24 4.57 -3.10 -4.25
C TRP A 24 4.67 -4.61 -4.47
N PHE A 25 3.92 -5.18 -5.41
CA PHE A 25 4.03 -6.59 -5.78
C PHE A 25 5.40 -6.92 -6.38
N VAL A 26 5.94 -6.04 -7.25
CA VAL A 26 7.29 -6.22 -7.81
C VAL A 26 8.32 -6.24 -6.69
N GLU A 27 8.29 -5.26 -5.79
CA GLU A 27 9.26 -5.23 -4.69
C GLU A 27 9.12 -6.41 -3.72
N LEU A 28 7.90 -6.83 -3.39
CA LEU A 28 7.68 -8.05 -2.60
C LEU A 28 8.21 -9.30 -3.31
N GLY A 29 8.10 -9.36 -4.64
CA GLY A 29 8.66 -10.43 -5.46
C GLY A 29 10.18 -10.41 -5.58
N MET A 30 10.83 -9.29 -5.27
CA MET A 30 12.29 -9.15 -5.25
C MET A 30 12.90 -9.40 -3.87
N VAL A 31 12.09 -9.71 -2.84
CA VAL A 31 12.58 -10.01 -1.49
C VAL A 31 13.44 -11.28 -1.54
N GLY A 32 14.68 -11.17 -1.07
CA GLY A 32 15.67 -12.25 -1.12
C GLY A 32 16.32 -12.45 -2.48
N PHE A 33 16.19 -11.52 -3.43
CA PHE A 33 17.02 -11.52 -4.62
C PHE A 33 18.30 -10.69 -4.38
N PRO A 34 19.49 -11.15 -4.84
CA PRO A 34 19.78 -12.36 -5.62
C PRO A 34 20.21 -13.59 -4.80
N ASP A 35 20.51 -13.42 -3.51
CA ASP A 35 21.18 -14.40 -2.64
C ASP A 35 20.23 -15.43 -2.00
N GLY A 36 18.91 -15.23 -2.13
CA GLY A 36 17.87 -16.04 -1.51
C GLY A 36 17.62 -15.71 -0.04
N TYR A 37 18.34 -14.75 0.54
CA TYR A 37 18.24 -14.47 1.97
C TYR A 37 17.04 -13.57 2.27
N VAL A 38 16.09 -14.10 3.01
CA VAL A 38 14.91 -13.36 3.48
C VAL A 38 15.07 -13.04 4.96
N THR A 39 15.17 -11.76 5.28
CA THR A 39 15.34 -11.28 6.66
C THR A 39 14.16 -11.68 7.54
N PRO A 40 14.35 -11.85 8.86
CA PRO A 40 13.25 -12.15 9.78
C PRO A 40 12.13 -11.10 9.72
N PHE A 41 12.49 -9.82 9.58
CA PHE A 41 11.53 -8.73 9.40
C PHE A 41 10.71 -8.86 8.11
N ALA A 42 11.36 -9.15 6.98
CA ALA A 42 10.67 -9.33 5.70
C ALA A 42 9.74 -10.56 5.72
N ARG A 43 10.14 -11.64 6.40
CA ARG A 43 9.30 -12.83 6.58
C ARG A 43 8.05 -12.54 7.42
N ALA A 44 8.20 -11.75 8.49
CA ALA A 44 7.09 -11.40 9.38
C ALA A 44 6.10 -10.40 8.74
N THR A 45 6.62 -9.42 8.00
CA THR A 45 5.81 -8.33 7.43
C THR A 45 5.29 -8.63 6.01
N GLY A 46 5.89 -9.58 5.30
CA GLY A 46 5.52 -9.97 3.94
C GLY A 46 4.02 -10.28 3.74
N PRO A 47 3.40 -11.15 4.55
CA PRO A 47 1.97 -11.46 4.42
C PRO A 47 1.06 -10.23 4.59
N LEU A 48 1.39 -9.35 5.55
CA LEU A 48 0.66 -8.11 5.79
C LEU A 48 0.77 -7.16 4.58
N LEU A 49 1.98 -6.96 4.08
CA LEU A 49 2.24 -6.13 2.90
C LEU A 49 1.56 -6.67 1.65
N HIS A 50 1.55 -8.00 1.43
CA HIS A 50 0.80 -8.63 0.35
C HIS A 50 -0.70 -8.40 0.46
N THR A 51 -1.25 -8.49 1.67
CA THR A 51 -2.68 -8.26 1.92
C THR A 51 -3.04 -6.80 1.61
N LEU A 52 -2.23 -5.85 2.06
CA LEU A 52 -2.41 -4.42 1.78
C LEU A 52 -2.26 -4.08 0.29
N ALA A 53 -1.28 -4.69 -0.40
CA ALA A 53 -1.11 -4.53 -1.84
C ALA A 53 -2.31 -5.08 -2.62
N THR A 54 -2.84 -6.24 -2.21
CA THR A 54 -4.05 -6.84 -2.80
C THR A 54 -5.27 -5.96 -2.56
N ALA A 55 -5.42 -5.40 -1.36
CA ALA A 55 -6.49 -4.46 -1.04
C ALA A 55 -6.42 -3.19 -1.90
N CYS A 56 -5.21 -2.64 -2.09
CA CYS A 56 -4.97 -1.49 -2.96
C CYS A 56 -5.31 -1.80 -4.43
N LEU A 57 -4.97 -3.00 -4.92
CA LEU A 57 -5.35 -3.47 -6.25
C LEU A 57 -6.86 -3.57 -6.42
N MET A 58 -7.55 -4.25 -5.49
CA MET A 58 -9.01 -4.42 -5.51
C MET A 58 -9.73 -3.06 -5.49
N GLN A 59 -9.24 -2.12 -4.67
CA GLN A 59 -9.72 -0.76 -4.63
C GLN A 59 -9.51 -0.01 -5.95
N GLY A 60 -8.33 -0.14 -6.56
CA GLY A 60 -8.02 0.44 -7.86
C GLY A 60 -8.98 -0.06 -8.95
N VAL A 61 -9.21 -1.37 -9.01
CA VAL A 61 -10.17 -1.98 -9.95
C VAL A 61 -11.59 -1.48 -9.68
N TYR A 62 -12.00 -1.39 -8.42
CA TYR A 62 -13.32 -0.88 -8.03
C TYR A 62 -13.54 0.56 -8.49
N PHE A 63 -12.58 1.47 -8.23
CA PHE A 63 -12.69 2.86 -8.66
C PHE A 63 -12.59 3.00 -10.17
N LEU A 64 -11.80 2.16 -10.85
CA LEU A 64 -11.74 2.11 -12.31
C LEU A 64 -13.12 1.77 -12.89
N TYR A 65 -13.73 0.70 -12.39
CA TYR A 65 -15.07 0.28 -12.80
C TYR A 65 -16.13 1.37 -12.54
N ARG A 66 -16.09 2.00 -11.36
CA ARG A 66 -17.01 3.09 -10.99
C ARG A 66 -16.78 4.35 -11.84
N GLY A 67 -15.53 4.67 -12.19
CA GLY A 67 -15.20 5.81 -13.05
C GLY A 67 -15.68 5.64 -14.49
N LEU A 68 -15.57 4.41 -15.03
CA LEU A 68 -15.97 4.08 -16.40
C LEU A 68 -17.48 3.90 -16.56
N PHE A 69 -18.12 3.13 -15.66
CA PHE A 69 -19.51 2.71 -15.81
C PHE A 69 -20.49 3.39 -14.84
N GLY A 70 -20.00 4.12 -13.84
CA GLY A 70 -20.84 4.78 -12.83
C GLY A 70 -21.67 5.93 -13.40
N LYS A 71 -23.00 5.81 -13.28
CA LYS A 71 -23.95 6.91 -13.48
C LYS A 71 -24.14 7.64 -12.15
N GLY A 72 -24.03 8.98 -12.15
CA GLY A 72 -24.29 9.80 -10.96
C GLY A 72 -23.26 9.62 -9.84
N LEU A 73 -22.03 10.08 -10.07
CA LEU A 73 -20.96 10.05 -9.08
C LEU A 73 -21.12 11.27 -8.13
N GLY A 74 -21.62 11.04 -6.91
CA GLY A 74 -21.77 12.09 -5.89
C GLY A 74 -20.42 12.51 -5.30
N LEU A 75 -20.13 13.82 -5.35
CA LEU A 75 -18.82 14.40 -5.01
C LEU A 75 -18.34 14.02 -3.58
N LEU A 76 -19.26 14.07 -2.61
CA LEU A 76 -18.97 13.85 -1.19
C LEU A 76 -18.74 12.36 -0.87
N GLY A 77 -19.51 11.46 -1.49
CA GLY A 77 -19.39 10.02 -1.26
C GLY A 77 -18.08 9.44 -1.82
N LEU A 78 -17.66 9.88 -3.01
CA LEU A 78 -16.44 9.37 -3.64
C LEU A 78 -15.17 9.97 -3.08
N GLY A 79 -15.17 11.27 -2.77
CA GLY A 79 -14.02 11.90 -2.12
C GLY A 79 -13.71 11.25 -0.77
N LEU A 80 -14.75 11.00 0.04
CA LEU A 80 -14.59 10.33 1.33
C LEU A 80 -14.15 8.87 1.16
N GLN A 81 -14.70 8.15 0.19
CA GLN A 81 -14.26 6.77 -0.11
C GLN A 81 -12.79 6.73 -0.53
N ILE A 82 -12.35 7.63 -1.40
CA ILE A 82 -10.94 7.73 -1.81
C ILE A 82 -10.05 8.00 -0.60
N LEU A 83 -10.43 8.96 0.25
CA LEU A 83 -9.63 9.33 1.42
C LEU A 83 -9.54 8.20 2.45
N ILE A 84 -10.65 7.56 2.79
CA ILE A 84 -10.66 6.39 3.69
C ILE A 84 -9.78 5.28 3.11
N ALA A 85 -9.93 5.01 1.82
CA ALA A 85 -9.24 3.91 1.20
C ALA A 85 -7.72 4.19 1.05
N ALA A 86 -7.34 5.46 0.82
CA ALA A 86 -5.95 5.91 0.91
C ALA A 86 -5.35 5.70 2.31
N VAL A 87 -6.07 6.11 3.35
CA VAL A 87 -5.62 5.96 4.75
C VAL A 87 -5.51 4.49 5.15
N LEU A 88 -6.41 3.63 4.69
CA LEU A 88 -6.42 2.21 5.07
C LEU A 88 -5.41 1.35 4.28
N THR A 89 -5.01 1.75 3.08
CA THR A 89 -4.10 0.95 2.25
C THR A 89 -2.70 1.54 2.16
N VAL A 90 -2.58 2.84 1.87
CA VAL A 90 -1.28 3.47 1.61
C VAL A 90 -0.53 3.76 2.91
N ALA A 91 -1.18 4.30 3.93
CA ALA A 91 -0.50 4.66 5.17
C ALA A 91 0.13 3.46 5.89
N PRO A 92 -0.56 2.31 6.06
CA PRO A 92 0.04 1.14 6.70
C PRO A 92 1.22 0.57 5.91
N VAL A 93 1.15 0.56 4.58
CA VAL A 93 2.26 0.10 3.73
C VAL A 93 3.48 1.00 3.92
N LEU A 94 3.30 2.32 3.91
CA LEU A 94 4.40 3.27 4.12
C LEU A 94 5.00 3.16 5.52
N ILE A 95 4.16 2.98 6.56
CA ILE A 95 4.63 2.81 7.94
C ILE A 95 5.46 1.53 8.07
N VAL A 96 4.93 0.40 7.60
CA VAL A 96 5.62 -0.90 7.71
C VAL A 96 6.92 -0.89 6.92
N ARG A 97 6.94 -0.31 5.70
CA ARG A 97 8.16 -0.24 4.89
C ARG A 97 9.22 0.71 5.43
N ASN A 98 8.83 1.85 5.98
CA ASN A 98 9.78 2.82 6.54
C ASN A 98 10.18 2.49 7.98
N CYS A 99 9.59 1.46 8.59
CA CYS A 99 9.87 1.06 9.96
C CYS A 99 11.36 0.81 10.23
N PRO A 100 12.13 0.12 9.37
CA PRO A 100 13.55 -0.13 9.63
C PRO A 100 14.41 1.15 9.62
N HIS A 101 13.97 2.17 8.88
CA HIS A 101 14.66 3.45 8.77
C HIS A 101 14.22 4.43 9.88
N SER A 102 13.30 4.03 10.76
CA SER A 102 12.72 4.86 11.80
C SER A 102 13.08 4.32 13.18
N GLN A 103 13.89 5.07 13.93
CA GLN A 103 14.36 4.66 15.26
C GLN A 103 13.21 4.41 16.26
N THR A 104 12.11 5.14 16.13
CA THR A 104 10.90 4.92 16.95
C THR A 104 10.16 3.65 16.57
N CYS A 105 10.12 3.29 15.29
CA CYS A 105 9.46 2.06 14.86
C CYS A 105 10.31 0.81 15.13
N SER A 106 11.63 0.88 14.91
CA SER A 106 12.56 -0.20 15.23
C SER A 106 12.59 -0.50 16.73
N SER A 107 12.72 0.52 17.58
CA SER A 107 12.69 0.32 19.04
C SER A 107 11.35 -0.25 19.55
N ALA A 108 10.23 0.20 18.98
CA ALA A 108 8.91 -0.36 19.32
C ALA A 108 8.78 -1.82 18.88
N TYR A 109 9.28 -2.16 17.69
CA TYR A 109 9.32 -3.55 17.21
C TYR A 109 10.14 -4.42 18.14
N GLU A 110 11.38 -4.02 18.46
CA GLU A 110 12.27 -4.77 19.36
C GLU A 110 11.66 -4.96 20.75
N ALA A 111 11.00 -3.93 21.29
CA ALA A 111 10.31 -4.01 22.57
C ALA A 111 9.11 -4.98 22.54
N LEU A 112 8.39 -5.08 21.42
CA LEU A 112 7.22 -5.94 21.26
C LEU A 112 7.59 -7.39 20.95
N THR A 113 8.65 -7.62 20.15
CA THR A 113 9.04 -8.95 19.68
C THR A 113 10.20 -9.55 20.47
N ASN A 114 10.87 -8.78 21.35
CA ASN A 114 12.12 -9.16 22.03
C ASN A 114 13.22 -9.64 21.06
N THR A 115 13.18 -9.21 19.81
CA THR A 115 14.17 -9.56 18.79
C THR A 115 14.71 -8.29 18.17
N MET A 116 16.04 -8.15 18.11
CA MET A 116 16.70 -7.06 17.39
C MET A 116 16.18 -6.99 15.95
N MET A 117 15.90 -5.79 15.45
CA MET A 117 15.40 -5.63 14.08
C MET A 117 16.53 -5.87 13.10
N ASP A 118 16.48 -7.00 12.40
CA ASP A 118 17.34 -7.30 11.25
C ASP A 118 16.53 -7.10 9.96
N ASP A 119 16.80 -5.99 9.28
CA ASP A 119 16.28 -5.65 7.96
C ASP A 119 17.31 -5.89 6.84
N GLY A 120 18.48 -6.44 7.18
CA GLY A 120 19.60 -6.65 6.25
C GLY A 120 20.39 -5.37 5.92
N ALA A 121 20.10 -4.22 6.54
CA ALA A 121 20.85 -2.99 6.34
C ALA A 121 22.14 -3.00 7.18
N GLY A 122 23.28 -3.21 6.52
CA GLY A 122 24.60 -3.09 7.13
C GLY A 122 25.32 -4.40 7.42
N GLY A 123 25.31 -5.33 6.45
CA GLY A 123 26.00 -6.63 6.53
C GLY A 123 27.42 -6.59 7.11
#